data_AF-A0AAJ1NHR9-F1
#
_entry.id   AF-A0AAJ1NHR9-F1
#
_cell.length_a   1.000
_cell.length_b   1.000
_cell.length_c   1.000
_cell.angle_alpha   90.00
_cell.angle_beta   90.00
_cell.angle_gamma   90.00
#
_symmetry.space_group_name_H-M   'P 1'
#
loop_
_entity.id
_entity.type
_entity.pdbx_description
1 polymer ?
#
loop_
_entity_poly.entity_id
_entity_poly.type
_entity_poly.pdbx_seq_one_letter_code
_entity_poly.pdbx_strand_id
1 'polypeptide(L)'
;MRHFRTRRYGPFEDTRRKRLALARKQRLEREKLPLFSEMIAEEQPDADTVMAQRAEQAVIWEQNTRDRRAANWRRARSRLFAYGDNIRKILRALWNSAPYPGTPEYFADMLHSYDVGRLDPENPPWVYRGPGVKGFDPLPIINRSRERMGLPPLSSLAELPRYGNG
;
A
#
# COMPACT_ATOMS: atom_id res chain seq x y z
N MET A 1 5.34 17.43 4.28
CA MET A 1 5.53 16.13 3.60
C MET A 1 4.21 15.74 2.95
N ARG A 2 4.22 15.37 1.66
CA ARG A 2 2.99 15.01 0.95
C ARG A 2 2.27 13.88 1.66
N HIS A 3 0.97 14.03 1.86
CA HIS A 3 0.10 12.96 2.36
C HIS A 3 -1.28 13.16 1.77
N PHE A 4 -1.97 12.06 1.52
CA PHE A 4 -3.33 12.07 1.04
C PHE A 4 -4.28 12.40 2.20
N ARG A 5 -5.11 13.43 2.02
CA ARG A 5 -6.22 13.73 2.92
C ARG A 5 -7.45 13.01 2.40
N THR A 6 -7.80 11.88 3.01
CA THR A 6 -9.05 11.19 2.68
C THR A 6 -10.22 12.00 3.21
N ARG A 7 -11.24 12.27 2.37
CA ARG A 7 -12.51 12.84 2.82
C ARG A 7 -13.13 11.91 3.86
N ARG A 8 -13.70 12.50 4.92
CA ARG A 8 -14.48 11.72 5.89
C ARG A 8 -15.73 11.21 5.15
N TYR A 9 -15.96 9.90 5.19
CA TYR A 9 -17.22 9.36 4.70
C TYR A 9 -18.34 9.73 5.69
N GLY A 10 -19.56 9.86 5.18
CA GLY A 10 -20.74 10.05 6.03
C GLY A 10 -21.00 8.84 6.93
N PRO A 11 -22.00 8.93 7.83
CA PRO A 11 -22.41 7.79 8.65
C PRO A 11 -22.81 6.59 7.78
N PHE A 12 -22.79 5.39 8.35
CA PHE A 12 -23.23 4.20 7.64
C PHE A 12 -24.70 4.33 7.23
N GLU A 13 -24.96 4.33 5.93
CA GLU A 13 -26.32 4.35 5.40
C GLU A 13 -26.85 2.93 5.21
N ASP A 14 -27.92 2.57 5.91
CA ASP A 14 -28.66 1.35 5.58
C ASP A 14 -29.42 1.57 4.26
N THR A 15 -29.10 0.77 3.25
CA THR A 15 -29.67 0.89 1.92
C THR A 15 -30.31 -0.42 1.49
N ARG A 16 -31.34 -0.33 0.66
CA ARG A 16 -31.99 -1.51 0.04
C ARG A 16 -30.97 -2.46 -0.59
N ARG A 17 -29.93 -1.93 -1.24
CA ARG A 17 -28.86 -2.72 -1.85
C ARG A 17 -28.07 -3.55 -0.82
N LYS A 18 -27.77 -2.99 0.36
CA LYS A 18 -27.06 -3.69 1.44
C LYS A 18 -27.92 -4.80 2.04
N ARG A 19 -29.23 -4.56 2.23
CA ARG A 19 -30.18 -5.58 2.69
C ARG A 19 -30.36 -6.72 1.69
N LEU A 20 -30.51 -6.41 0.40
CA LEU A 20 -30.58 -7.44 -0.66
C LEU A 20 -29.28 -8.26 -0.75
N ALA A 21 -28.12 -7.63 -0.56
CA ALA A 21 -26.85 -8.34 -0.51
C ALA A 21 -26.75 -9.29 0.70
N LEU A 22 -27.29 -8.89 1.86
CA LEU A 22 -27.41 -9.77 3.02
C LEU A 22 -28.33 -10.97 2.73
N ALA A 23 -29.54 -10.72 2.20
CA ALA A 23 -30.47 -11.79 1.86
C ALA A 23 -29.87 -12.78 0.86
N ARG A 24 -29.14 -12.29 -0.15
CA ARG A 24 -28.41 -13.14 -1.10
C ARG A 24 -27.33 -13.96 -0.39
N LYS A 25 -26.54 -13.35 0.50
CA LYS A 25 -25.52 -14.05 1.29
C LYS A 25 -26.16 -15.18 2.12
N GLN A 26 -27.21 -14.86 2.88
CA GLN A 26 -27.94 -15.79 3.74
C GLN A 26 -28.56 -16.96 2.94
N ARG A 27 -29.08 -16.69 1.74
CA ARG A 27 -29.55 -17.73 0.82
C ARG A 27 -28.42 -18.66 0.37
N LEU A 28 -27.29 -18.10 -0.07
CA LEU A 28 -26.13 -18.90 -0.49
C LEU A 28 -25.54 -19.76 0.65
N GLU A 29 -25.58 -19.27 1.89
CA GLU A 29 -25.17 -20.05 3.07
C GLU A 29 -26.05 -21.27 3.30
N ARG A 30 -27.37 -21.14 3.14
CA ARG A 30 -28.33 -22.25 3.24
C ARG A 30 -28.19 -23.24 2.08
N GLU A 31 -28.04 -22.74 0.85
CA GLU A 31 -27.85 -23.56 -0.35
C GLU A 31 -26.53 -24.36 -0.29
N LYS A 32 -25.50 -23.84 0.38
CA LYS A 32 -24.21 -24.51 0.53
C LYS A 32 -24.29 -25.75 1.42
N LEU A 33 -25.22 -25.79 2.37
CA LEU A 33 -25.40 -26.90 3.31
C LEU A 33 -26.89 -27.31 3.39
N PRO A 34 -27.44 -27.97 2.35
CA PRO A 34 -28.87 -28.22 2.23
C PRO A 34 -29.47 -29.02 3.40
N LEU A 35 -28.73 -30.01 3.92
CA LEU A 35 -29.16 -30.83 5.06
C LEU A 35 -29.33 -30.03 6.36
N PHE A 36 -28.68 -28.87 6.46
CA PHE A 36 -28.74 -27.98 7.62
C PHE A 36 -29.46 -26.66 7.30
N SER A 37 -30.14 -26.59 6.17
CA SER A 37 -30.69 -25.32 5.66
C SER A 37 -31.70 -24.67 6.61
N GLU A 38 -32.54 -25.46 7.30
CA GLU A 38 -33.49 -25.00 8.31
C GLU A 38 -32.77 -24.49 9.56
N MET A 39 -31.83 -25.28 10.10
CA MET A 39 -31.02 -24.89 11.27
C MET A 39 -30.22 -23.61 11.00
N ILE A 40 -29.63 -23.47 9.80
CA ILE A 40 -28.91 -22.25 9.39
C ILE A 40 -29.88 -21.07 9.27
N ALA A 41 -31.11 -21.29 8.80
CA ALA A 41 -32.10 -20.22 8.71
C ALA A 41 -32.51 -19.71 10.10
N GLU A 42 -32.64 -20.59 11.09
CA GLU A 42 -32.96 -20.25 12.48
C GLU A 42 -31.83 -19.44 13.16
N GLU A 43 -30.56 -19.79 12.89
CA GLU A 43 -29.41 -19.08 13.42
C GLU A 43 -29.14 -17.74 12.72
N GLN A 44 -29.70 -17.52 11.53
CA GLN A 44 -29.43 -16.32 10.74
C GLN A 44 -30.11 -15.08 11.37
N PRO A 45 -29.33 -14.03 11.69
CA PRO A 45 -29.88 -12.81 12.26
C PRO A 45 -30.76 -12.06 11.25
N ASP A 46 -31.74 -11.32 11.78
CA ASP A 46 -32.60 -10.47 10.96
C ASP A 46 -31.81 -9.31 10.32
N ALA A 47 -32.40 -8.72 9.28
CA ALA A 47 -31.72 -7.67 8.52
C ALA A 47 -31.44 -6.42 9.34
N ASP A 48 -32.33 -6.02 10.24
CA ASP A 48 -32.19 -4.79 11.03
C ASP A 48 -31.05 -4.95 12.05
N THR A 49 -30.97 -6.09 12.74
CA THR A 49 -29.87 -6.43 13.65
C THR A 49 -28.52 -6.40 12.93
N VAL A 50 -28.42 -7.02 11.74
CA VAL A 50 -27.15 -7.01 10.99
C VAL A 50 -26.78 -5.61 10.50
N MET A 51 -27.75 -4.80 10.06
CA MET A 51 -27.45 -3.43 9.62
C MET A 51 -27.00 -2.55 10.80
N ALA A 52 -27.61 -2.70 11.97
CA ALA A 52 -27.18 -2.01 13.19
C ALA A 52 -25.74 -2.39 13.58
N GLN A 53 -25.42 -3.69 13.63
CA GLN A 53 -24.07 -4.18 13.90
C GLN A 53 -23.05 -3.66 12.88
N ARG A 54 -23.41 -3.62 11.58
CA ARG A 54 -22.53 -3.07 10.54
C ARG A 54 -22.31 -1.57 10.70
N ALA A 55 -23.30 -0.83 11.18
CA ALA A 55 -23.15 0.60 11.45
C ALA A 55 -22.16 0.85 12.59
N GLU A 56 -22.28 0.11 13.70
CA GLU A 56 -21.33 0.17 14.81
C GLU A 56 -19.92 -0.22 14.37
N GLN A 57 -19.81 -1.34 13.65
CA GLN A 57 -18.55 -1.80 13.08
C GLN A 57 -17.94 -0.74 12.15
N ALA A 58 -18.72 -0.10 11.28
CA ALA A 58 -18.20 0.90 10.35
C ALA A 58 -17.44 2.03 11.07
N VAL A 59 -17.94 2.48 12.23
CA VAL A 59 -17.27 3.50 13.07
C VAL A 59 -15.94 2.98 13.61
N ILE A 60 -15.94 1.77 14.17
CA ILE A 60 -14.74 1.13 14.73
C ILE A 60 -13.70 0.91 13.63
N TRP A 61 -14.12 0.40 12.47
CA TRP A 61 -13.26 0.17 11.30
C TRP A 61 -12.64 1.46 10.77
N GLU A 62 -13.42 2.55 10.72
CA GLU A 62 -12.90 3.87 10.33
C GLU A 62 -11.81 4.32 11.30
N GLN A 63 -12.08 4.25 12.61
CA GLN A 63 -11.14 4.66 13.64
C GLN A 63 -9.85 3.81 13.61
N ASN A 64 -9.97 2.49 13.60
CA ASN A 64 -8.84 1.57 13.50
C ASN A 64 -8.01 1.82 12.24
N THR A 65 -8.66 2.12 11.11
CA THR A 65 -7.96 2.44 9.86
C THR A 65 -7.18 3.75 9.98
N ARG A 66 -7.76 4.78 10.62
CA ARG A 66 -7.08 6.05 10.87
C ARG A 66 -5.89 5.87 11.81
N ASP A 67 -6.05 5.11 12.89
CA ASP A 67 -5.00 4.86 13.87
C ASP A 67 -3.85 4.06 13.27
N ARG A 68 -4.16 2.99 12.53
CA ARG A 68 -3.16 2.22 11.78
C ARG A 68 -2.41 3.10 10.79
N ARG A 69 -3.11 3.94 10.02
CA ARG A 69 -2.47 4.85 9.06
C ARG A 69 -1.60 5.89 9.77
N ALA A 70 -2.04 6.42 10.91
CA ALA A 70 -1.25 7.35 11.71
C ALA A 70 0.01 6.67 12.28
N ALA A 71 -0.12 5.43 12.79
CA ALA A 71 1.01 4.64 13.26
C ALA A 71 2.03 4.37 12.14
N ASN A 72 1.57 3.96 10.96
CA ASN A 72 2.41 3.76 9.78
C ASN A 72 3.16 5.05 9.39
N TRP A 73 2.50 6.21 9.44
CA TRP A 73 3.15 7.50 9.22
C TRP A 73 4.24 7.79 10.26
N ARG A 74 3.97 7.56 11.55
CA ARG A 74 4.97 7.76 12.61
C ARG A 74 6.18 6.86 12.38
N ARG A 75 5.96 5.57 12.07
CA ARG A 75 7.03 4.61 11.77
C ARG A 75 7.87 5.04 10.57
N ALA A 76 7.23 5.37 9.45
CA ALA A 76 7.94 5.78 8.23
C ALA A 76 8.72 7.10 8.44
N ARG A 77 8.16 8.06 9.19
CA ARG A 77 8.87 9.29 9.55
C ARG A 77 10.03 9.02 10.48
N SER A 78 9.88 8.17 11.49
CA SER A 78 10.98 7.77 12.37
C SER A 78 12.14 7.19 11.56
N ARG A 79 11.85 6.32 10.59
CA ARG A 79 12.85 5.80 9.64
C ARG A 79 13.50 6.92 8.83
N LEU A 80 12.70 7.84 8.29
CA LEU A 80 13.20 9.01 7.55
C LEU A 80 14.19 9.84 8.39
N PHE A 81 13.89 10.06 9.67
CA PHE A 81 14.74 10.84 10.58
C PHE A 81 16.04 10.10 10.95
N ALA A 82 16.07 8.77 10.82
CA ALA A 82 17.26 7.95 11.06
C ALA A 82 18.29 8.05 9.91
N TYR A 83 17.87 8.37 8.68
CA TYR A 83 18.82 8.71 7.63
C TYR A 83 19.41 10.09 7.94
N GLY A 84 20.73 10.21 7.99
CA GLY A 84 21.41 11.46 8.35
C GLY A 84 20.94 12.69 7.57
N ASP A 85 21.24 13.87 8.10
CA ASP A 85 20.67 15.16 7.68
C ASP A 85 20.76 15.44 6.16
N ASN A 86 21.82 14.99 5.50
CA ASN A 86 22.05 15.18 4.07
C ASN A 86 21.02 14.41 3.23
N ILE A 87 20.97 13.08 3.39
CA ILE A 87 20.10 12.20 2.60
C ILE A 87 18.62 12.38 2.95
N ARG A 88 18.32 12.70 4.21
CA ARG A 88 16.95 12.94 4.69
C ARG A 88 16.23 14.04 3.90
N LYS A 89 16.95 15.14 3.60
CA LYS A 89 16.42 16.27 2.83
C LYS A 89 16.08 15.83 1.41
N ILE A 90 16.97 15.05 0.78
CA ILE A 90 16.79 14.52 -0.58
C ILE A 90 15.59 13.57 -0.63
N LEU A 91 15.53 12.56 0.25
CA LEU A 91 14.41 11.61 0.29
C LEU A 91 13.07 12.29 0.57
N ARG A 92 13.05 13.34 1.41
CA ARG A 92 11.85 14.14 1.64
C ARG A 92 11.40 14.90 0.39
N ALA A 93 12.34 15.49 -0.35
CA ALA A 93 12.05 16.20 -1.60
C ALA A 93 11.52 15.23 -2.67
N LEU A 94 12.18 14.08 -2.83
CA LEU A 94 11.76 12.99 -3.72
C LEU A 94 10.35 12.50 -3.40
N TRP A 95 10.04 12.28 -2.12
CA TRP A 95 8.69 11.88 -1.74
C TRP A 95 7.65 12.93 -2.14
N ASN A 96 7.95 14.22 -2.01
CA ASN A 96 6.99 15.26 -2.38
C ASN A 96 6.73 15.31 -3.89
N SER A 97 7.71 14.95 -4.74
CA SER A 97 7.58 14.91 -6.21
C SER A 97 7.15 13.55 -6.78
N ALA A 98 7.22 12.47 -5.99
CA ALA A 98 6.93 11.12 -6.46
C ALA A 98 5.50 10.96 -7.00
N PRO A 99 5.26 10.21 -8.09
CA PRO A 99 3.91 10.00 -8.65
C PRO A 99 3.04 9.05 -7.81
N TYR A 100 3.59 8.47 -6.73
CA TYR A 100 2.90 7.48 -5.91
C TYR A 100 1.71 8.06 -5.13
N PRO A 101 0.74 7.25 -4.71
CA PRO A 101 -0.27 7.69 -3.76
C PRO A 101 0.39 8.22 -2.48
N GLY A 102 -0.14 9.33 -1.93
CA GLY A 102 0.39 9.96 -0.71
C GLY A 102 0.08 9.18 0.57
N THR A 103 0.25 7.86 0.61
CA THR A 103 -0.03 7.02 1.77
C THR A 103 1.27 6.59 2.45
N PRO A 104 1.23 6.21 3.75
CA PRO A 104 2.46 5.85 4.45
C PRO A 104 3.08 4.54 3.94
N GLU A 105 2.30 3.64 3.34
CA GLU A 105 2.78 2.39 2.75
C GLU A 105 3.74 2.67 1.59
N TYR A 106 3.31 3.43 0.58
CA TYR A 106 4.18 3.82 -0.54
C TYR A 106 5.39 4.64 -0.09
N PHE A 107 5.23 5.46 0.95
CA PHE A 107 6.37 6.19 1.51
C PHE A 107 7.38 5.23 2.15
N ALA A 108 6.92 4.27 2.95
CA ALA A 108 7.77 3.26 3.56
C ALA A 108 8.46 2.38 2.51
N ASP A 109 7.76 2.02 1.43
CA ASP A 109 8.30 1.26 0.30
C ASP A 109 9.36 2.03 -0.48
N MET A 110 9.18 3.35 -0.66
CA MET A 110 10.18 4.22 -1.27
C MET A 110 11.45 4.28 -0.42
N LEU A 111 11.32 4.42 0.91
CA LEU A 111 12.45 4.36 1.84
C LEU A 111 13.13 2.99 1.81
N HIS A 112 12.36 1.91 1.77
CA HIS A 112 12.90 0.57 1.64
C HIS A 112 13.66 0.38 0.33
N SER A 113 13.13 0.89 -0.79
CA SER A 113 13.78 0.87 -2.10
C SER A 113 15.12 1.61 -2.08
N TYR A 114 15.24 2.69 -1.31
CA TYR A 114 16.54 3.35 -1.09
C TYR A 114 17.51 2.43 -0.33
N ASP A 115 17.06 1.78 0.74
CA ASP A 115 17.91 0.89 1.56
C ASP A 115 18.43 -0.32 0.78
N VAL A 116 17.60 -0.91 -0.07
CA VAL A 116 18.01 -2.04 -0.93
C VAL A 116 18.66 -1.60 -2.25
N GLY A 117 18.94 -0.30 -2.38
CA GLY A 117 19.60 0.27 -3.55
C GLY A 117 18.76 0.29 -4.84
N ARG A 118 17.47 -0.02 -4.79
CA ARG A 118 16.58 0.08 -5.96
C ARG A 118 16.23 1.53 -6.33
N LEU A 119 16.37 2.45 -5.37
CA LEU A 119 16.16 3.88 -5.59
C LEU A 119 17.50 4.61 -5.60
N ASP A 120 17.77 5.29 -6.72
CA ASP A 120 18.83 6.28 -6.84
C ASP A 120 18.27 7.68 -6.57
N PRO A 121 18.71 8.37 -5.50
CA PRO A 121 18.20 9.70 -5.17
C PRO A 121 18.50 10.75 -6.24
N GLU A 122 19.61 10.61 -6.96
CA GLU A 122 20.01 11.57 -8.01
C GLU A 122 19.27 11.31 -9.33
N ASN A 123 18.92 10.06 -9.58
CA ASN A 123 18.21 9.61 -10.77
C ASN A 123 16.99 8.75 -10.44
N PRO A 124 15.96 9.32 -9.79
CA PRO A 124 14.77 8.57 -9.42
C PRO A 124 13.98 8.17 -10.68
N PRO A 125 13.35 6.99 -10.70
CA PRO A 125 12.77 6.42 -11.92
C PRO A 125 11.58 7.19 -12.51
N TRP A 126 10.99 8.13 -11.75
CA TRP A 126 9.89 8.98 -12.20
C TRP A 126 10.33 10.42 -12.58
N VAL A 127 11.60 10.78 -12.40
CA VAL A 127 12.13 12.04 -12.94
C VAL A 127 12.82 11.71 -14.24
N TYR A 128 12.11 11.99 -15.33
CA TYR A 128 12.63 11.78 -16.68
C TYR A 128 13.75 12.78 -16.98
N ARG A 129 14.98 12.27 -17.18
CA ARG A 129 16.16 13.08 -17.59
C ARG A 129 16.87 12.52 -18.84
N GLY A 130 16.16 11.82 -19.72
CA GLY A 130 16.73 11.17 -20.91
C GLY A 130 15.89 11.38 -22.18
N PRO A 131 16.25 10.75 -23.30
CA PRO A 131 15.53 10.85 -24.58
C PRO A 131 14.34 9.88 -24.73
N GLY A 132 14.11 8.96 -23.78
CA GLY A 132 13.00 8.01 -23.80
C GLY A 132 13.41 6.63 -23.31
N VAL A 133 12.54 5.62 -23.51
CA VAL A 133 12.87 4.19 -23.32
C VAL A 133 13.85 3.69 -24.40
N LYS A 134 13.98 4.42 -25.52
CA LYS A 134 15.04 4.21 -26.50
C LYS A 134 16.35 4.75 -25.96
N GLY A 135 17.26 3.85 -25.59
CA GLY A 135 18.61 4.19 -25.12
C GLY A 135 18.75 4.35 -23.60
N PHE A 136 17.75 3.95 -22.81
CA PHE A 136 17.89 3.90 -21.35
C PHE A 136 18.88 2.80 -20.95
N ASP A 137 20.07 3.21 -20.50
CA ASP A 137 21.05 2.32 -19.89
C ASP A 137 20.90 2.35 -18.35
N PRO A 138 20.39 1.27 -17.72
CA PRO A 138 20.28 1.19 -16.27
C PRO A 138 21.61 0.87 -15.55
N LEU A 139 22.70 0.52 -16.24
CA LEU A 139 24.00 0.20 -15.61
C LEU A 139 24.51 1.27 -14.62
N PRO A 140 24.50 2.57 -14.97
CA PRO A 140 24.96 3.60 -14.04
C PRO A 140 24.12 3.68 -12.76
N ILE A 141 22.81 3.45 -12.85
CA ILE A 141 21.91 3.44 -11.69
C ILE A 141 22.24 2.24 -10.79
N ILE A 142 22.41 1.07 -11.41
CA ILE A 142 22.74 -0.17 -10.71
C ILE A 142 24.12 -0.06 -10.04
N ASN A 143 25.12 0.51 -10.71
CA ASN A 143 26.46 0.64 -10.14
C ASN A 143 26.50 1.65 -8.98
N ARG A 144 25.82 2.80 -9.09
CA ARG A 144 25.67 3.73 -7.95
C ARG A 144 24.94 3.10 -6.76
N SER A 145 24.01 2.19 -7.03
CA SER A 145 23.34 1.38 -6.01
C SER A 145 24.27 0.38 -5.35
N ARG A 146 25.05 -0.34 -6.16
CA ARG A 146 26.02 -1.33 -5.71
C ARG A 146 27.15 -0.71 -4.90
N GLU A 147 27.68 0.44 -5.32
CA GLU A 147 28.65 1.24 -4.56
C GLU A 147 28.11 1.59 -3.16
N ARG A 148 26.85 2.04 -3.07
CA ARG A 148 26.20 2.31 -1.78
C ARG A 148 26.06 1.06 -0.90
N MET A 149 25.91 -0.12 -1.51
CA MET A 149 25.86 -1.41 -0.81
C MET A 149 27.24 -2.06 -0.61
N GLY A 150 28.35 -1.40 -0.99
CA GLY A 150 29.70 -1.97 -0.91
C GLY A 150 29.95 -3.14 -1.88
N LEU A 151 29.15 -3.25 -2.94
CA LEU A 151 29.27 -4.26 -3.99
C LEU A 151 30.11 -3.73 -5.16
N PRO A 152 30.91 -4.58 -5.84
CA PRO A 152 31.71 -4.16 -6.99
C PRO A 152 30.82 -3.72 -8.16
N PRO A 153 31.19 -2.71 -8.95
CA PRO A 153 30.41 -2.30 -10.11
C PRO A 153 30.32 -3.42 -11.16
N LEU A 154 29.21 -3.47 -11.88
CA LEU A 154 29.03 -4.36 -13.03
C LEU A 154 29.54 -3.68 -14.29
N SER A 155 30.17 -4.44 -15.18
CA SER A 155 30.62 -3.93 -16.48
C SER A 155 29.48 -3.99 -17.51
N SER A 156 28.50 -4.89 -17.32
CA SER A 156 27.35 -5.05 -18.20
C SER A 156 26.09 -5.56 -17.47
N LEU A 157 24.90 -5.34 -18.04
CA LEU A 157 23.64 -5.87 -17.47
C LEU A 157 23.58 -7.40 -17.48
N ALA A 158 24.40 -8.05 -18.29
CA ALA A 158 24.49 -9.51 -18.36
C ALA A 158 25.09 -10.15 -17.09
N GLU A 159 25.80 -9.36 -16.28
CA GLU A 159 26.38 -9.80 -15.01
C GLU A 159 25.38 -9.77 -13.85
N LEU A 160 24.17 -9.23 -14.06
CA LEU A 160 23.12 -9.32 -13.05
C LEU A 160 22.73 -10.78 -12.83
N PRO A 161 22.62 -11.25 -11.56
CA PRO A 161 22.13 -12.59 -11.29
C PRO A 161 20.72 -12.70 -11.89
N ARG A 162 20.57 -13.60 -12.85
CA ARG A 162 19.25 -13.97 -13.36
C ARG A 162 18.53 -14.68 -12.22
N TYR A 163 17.67 -13.96 -11.50
CA TYR A 163 16.67 -14.60 -10.66
C TYR A 163 15.74 -15.37 -11.62
N GLY A 164 16.02 -16.66 -11.77
CA GLY A 164 15.27 -17.55 -12.64
C GLY A 164 13.82 -17.65 -12.16
N ASN A 165 12.90 -17.69 -13.13
CA ASN A 165 11.56 -18.19 -12.92
C ASN A 165 11.67 -19.63 -12.41
N GLY A 166 11.43 -19.83 -11.12
CA GLY A 166 11.10 -21.12 -10.51
C GLY A 166 9.69 -21.05 -9.97
#